data_AF-A0A975LMF5-F1
#
_entry.id   AF-A0A975LMF5-F1
#
_cell.length_a   1.000
_cell.length_b   1.000
_cell.length_c   1.000
_cell.angle_alpha   90.00
_cell.angle_beta   90.00
_cell.angle_gamma   90.00
#
_symmetry.space_group_name_H-M   'P 1'
#
loop_
_entity.id
_entity.type
_entity.pdbx_description
1 polymer ?
#
loop_
_entity_poly.entity_id
_entity_poly.type
_entity_poly.pdbx_seq_one_letter_code
_entity_poly.pdbx_strand_id
1 'polypeptide(L)' 'MNEKYIMFYNFGIFIIMIPILFKAFMAFDLDKFFKKRYTWEKQVIYFTFVVIFAKLFADVFSSLGTMFLNMSG' A
#
# COMPACT_ATOMS: atom_id res chain seq x y z
N MET A 1 8.73 22.27 -4.85
CA MET A 1 8.07 21.82 -3.59
C MET A 1 9.15 21.45 -2.58
N ASN A 2 9.03 21.86 -1.33
CA ASN A 2 10.00 21.50 -0.28
C ASN A 2 9.96 19.98 -0.07
N GLU A 3 11.11 19.29 -0.06
CA GLU A 3 11.21 17.81 0.05
C GLU A 3 10.44 17.26 1.26
N LYS A 4 10.37 18.04 2.34
CA LYS A 4 9.61 17.73 3.55
C LYS A 4 8.11 17.54 3.30
N TYR A 5 7.50 18.32 2.40
CA TYR A 5 6.08 18.18 2.06
C TYR A 5 5.80 16.92 1.25
N ILE A 6 6.71 16.58 0.32
CA ILE A 6 6.62 15.35 -0.47
C ILE A 6 6.70 14.15 0.47
N MET A 7 7.65 14.16 1.41
CA MET A 7 7.81 13.09 2.40
C MET A 7 6.57 12.96 3.31
N PHE A 8 6.01 14.07 3.80
CA PHE A 8 4.79 14.05 4.62
C PHE A 8 3.57 13.53 3.85
N TYR A 9 3.41 13.95 2.60
CA TYR A 9 2.34 13.48 1.72
C TYR A 9 2.46 11.97 1.46
N ASN A 10 3.67 11.50 1.13
CA ASN A 10 3.94 10.10 0.87
C ASN A 10 3.67 9.23 2.11
N PHE A 11 4.07 9.71 3.28
CA PHE A 11 3.80 9.04 4.56
C PHE A 11 2.30 9.01 4.89
N GLY A 12 1.57 10.10 4.62
CA GLY A 12 0.11 10.15 4.79
C GLY A 12 -0.61 9.13 3.90
N ILE A 13 -0.24 9.04 2.62
CA ILE A 13 -0.80 8.04 1.71
C ILE A 13 -0.45 6.62 2.18
N PHE A 14 0.79 6.38 2.59
CA PHE A 14 1.22 5.09 3.10
C PHE A 14 0.36 4.62 4.29
N ILE A 15 0.13 5.48 5.28
CA ILE A 15 -0.71 5.16 6.45
C ILE A 15 -2.15 4.86 6.04
N ILE A 16 -2.72 5.67 5.13
CA ILE A 16 -4.11 5.49 4.68
C ILE A 16 -4.27 4.20 3.86
N MET A 17 -3.26 3.82 3.07
CA MET A 17 -3.32 2.64 2.21
C MET A 17 -3.22 1.32 2.99
N ILE A 18 -2.54 1.30 4.15
CA ILE A 18 -2.44 0.09 4.98
C ILE A 18 -3.82 -0.53 5.31
N PRO A 19 -4.78 0.17 5.95
CA PRO A 19 -6.08 -0.42 6.30
C PRO A 19 -6.93 -0.74 5.06
N ILE A 20 -6.80 0.02 3.97
CA ILE A 20 -7.51 -0.22 2.71
C ILE A 20 -7.03 -1.54 2.09
N LEU A 21 -5.71 -1.68 1.92
CA LEU A 21 -5.09 -2.87 1.37
C LEU A 21 -5.31 -4.08 2.27
N PHE A 22 -5.24 -3.92 3.59
CA PHE A 22 -5.49 -5.02 4.52
C PHE A 22 -6.91 -5.60 4.35
N LYS A 23 -7.93 -4.73 4.19
CA LYS A 23 -9.29 -5.17 3.87
C LYS A 23 -9.40 -5.80 2.48
N ALA A 24 -8.76 -5.20 1.47
CA ALA A 24 -8.76 -5.72 0.11
C ALA A 24 -8.11 -7.11 0.02
N PHE A 25 -6.99 -7.30 0.70
CA PHE A 25 -6.29 -8.58 0.74
C PHE A 25 -7.02 -9.62 1.59
N MET A 26 -7.69 -9.26 2.68
CA MET A 26 -8.58 -10.20 3.38
C MET A 26 -9.72 -10.73 2.50
N ALA A 27 -10.19 -9.93 1.54
CA ALA A 27 -11.20 -10.38 0.58
C ALA A 27 -10.64 -11.37 -0.46
N PHE A 28 -9.32 -11.39 -0.66
CA PHE A 28 -8.67 -12.40 -1.48
C PHE A 28 -8.61 -13.72 -0.72
N ASP A 29 -9.21 -14.77 -1.27
CA ASP A 29 -9.25 -16.06 -0.61
C ASP A 29 -7.92 -16.83 -0.75
N LEU A 30 -6.99 -16.65 0.21
CA LEU A 30 -5.74 -17.41 0.28
C LEU A 30 -5.94 -18.86 0.72
N ASP A 31 -7.16 -19.28 1.10
CA ASP A 31 -7.43 -20.68 1.47
C ASP A 31 -7.26 -21.63 0.28
N LYS A 32 -7.34 -21.12 -0.95
CA LYS A 32 -7.00 -21.90 -2.16
C LYS A 32 -5.51 -22.24 -2.27
N PHE A 33 -4.64 -21.41 -1.69
CA PHE A 33 -3.18 -21.58 -1.79
C PHE A 33 -2.58 -22.25 -0.55
N PHE A 34 -3.18 -22.05 0.62
CA PHE A 34 -2.68 -22.60 1.88
C PHE A 34 -3.70 -23.53 2.53
N LYS A 35 -3.31 -24.79 2.75
CA LYS A 35 -4.10 -25.79 3.49
C LYS A 35 -4.55 -25.18 4.84
N LYS A 36 -5.83 -25.38 5.20
CA LYS A 36 -6.55 -24.74 6.33
C LYS A 36 -5.84 -24.69 7.70
N ARG A 37 -4.74 -25.40 7.93
CA ARG A 37 -4.00 -25.41 9.21
C ARG A 37 -3.00 -24.26 9.38
N TYR A 38 -2.64 -23.54 8.32
CA TYR A 38 -1.59 -22.51 8.37
C TYR A 38 -2.15 -21.09 8.45
N THR A 39 -2.93 -20.78 9.50
CA THR A 39 -3.56 -19.46 9.68
C THR A 39 -2.56 -18.35 10.00
N TRP A 40 -1.53 -18.63 10.79
CA TRP A 40 -0.48 -17.66 11.14
C TRP A 40 0.39 -17.27 9.95
N GLU A 41 0.79 -18.26 9.14
CA GLU A 41 1.61 -18.03 7.93
C GLU A 41 0.86 -17.18 6.91
N LYS A 42 -0.45 -17.43 6.73
CA LYS A 42 -1.32 -16.60 5.88
C LYS A 42 -1.35 -15.15 6.35
N GLN A 43 -1.49 -14.89 7.65
CA GLN A 43 -1.49 -13.53 8.18
C GLN A 43 -0.17 -12.79 7.96
N VAL A 44 0.97 -13.46 8.16
CA VAL A 44 2.29 -12.87 7.90
C VAL A 44 2.47 -12.53 6.42
N ILE A 45 2.04 -13.42 5.53
CA ILE A 45 2.08 -13.20 4.08
C ILE A 45 1.20 -12.01 3.70
N TYR A 46 -0.04 -11.96 4.20
CA TYR A 46 -0.93 -10.81 3.98
C TYR A 46 -0.32 -9.50 4.46
N PHE A 47 0.22 -9.47 5.67
CA PHE A 47 0.83 -8.27 6.22
C PHE A 47 2.02 -7.82 5.37
N THR A 48 2.85 -8.76 4.93
CA THR A 48 3.98 -8.48 4.04
C THR A 48 3.52 -7.89 2.71
N PHE A 49 2.50 -8.49 2.08
CA PHE A 49 1.91 -7.96 0.85
C PHE A 49 1.32 -6.57 1.04
N VAL A 50 0.58 -6.34 2.13
CA VAL A 50 0.01 -5.03 2.46
C VAL A 50 1.08 -3.96 2.54
N VAL A 51 2.20 -4.24 3.23
CA VAL A 51 3.30 -3.27 3.38
C VAL A 51 3.96 -2.98 2.03
N ILE A 52 4.23 -4.01 1.23
CA ILE A 52 4.84 -3.85 -0.11
C ILE A 52 3.93 -3.02 -1.02
N PHE A 53 2.65 -3.38 -1.09
CA PHE A 53 1.70 -2.66 -1.93
C PHE A 53 1.43 -1.24 -1.42
N ALA A 54 1.37 -1.01 -0.10
CA ALA A 54 1.19 0.32 0.45
C ALA A 54 2.32 1.26 0.04
N LYS A 55 3.57 0.77 0.02
CA LYS A 55 4.72 1.52 -0.47
C LYS A 55 4.61 1.80 -1.97
N LEU A 56 4.29 0.78 -2.79
CA LEU A 56 4.12 0.95 -4.23
C LEU A 56 3.04 1.98 -4.56
N PHE A 57 1.90 1.94 -3.86
CA PHE A 57 0.84 2.94 -4.02
C PHE A 57 1.32 4.34 -3.64
N ALA A 58 2.02 4.49 -2.52
CA ALA A 58 2.57 5.78 -2.10
C ALA A 58 3.50 6.37 -3.20
N ASP A 59 4.44 5.55 -3.70
CA ASP A 59 5.37 5.96 -4.77
C ASP A 59 4.62 6.35 -6.07
N VAL A 60 3.62 5.57 -6.48
CA VAL A 60 2.78 5.87 -7.66
C VAL A 60 2.00 7.16 -7.49
N PHE A 61 1.32 7.34 -6.35
CA PHE A 61 0.56 8.57 -6.09
C PHE A 61 1.44 9.80 -6.00
N SER A 62 2.64 9.68 -5.43
CA SER A 62 3.61 10.77 -5.41
C SER A 62 4.09 11.12 -6.82
N SER A 63 4.41 10.12 -7.65
CA SER A 63 4.78 10.34 -9.05
C SER A 63 3.65 11.01 -9.84
N LEU A 64 2.41 10.55 -9.66
CA LEU A 64 1.23 11.15 -10.30
C LEU A 64 1.02 12.59 -9.84
N GLY A 65 1.13 12.86 -8.53
CA GLY A 65 1.04 14.20 -7.97
C GLY A 65 2.10 15.14 -8.57
N THR A 66 3.34 14.69 -8.70
CA THR A 66 4.40 15.49 -9.34
C THR A 66 4.14 15.73 -10.82
N MET A 67 3.66 14.73 -11.57
CA MET A 67 3.32 14.91 -12.99
C MET A 67 2.17 15.89 -13.18
N PHE A 68 1.13 15.79 -12.35
CA PHE A 68 -0.03 16.68 -12.42
C PHE A 68 0.37 18.13 -12.15
N LEU A 69 1.20 18.36 -11.13
CA LEU A 69 1.71 19.69 -10.81
C LEU A 69 2.56 20.27 -11.95
N ASN A 70 3.42 19.46 -12.56
CA ASN A 70 4.26 19.86 -13.69
C ASN A 70 3.44 20.12 -14.98
N MET A 71 2.24 19.55 -15.11
CA MET A 71 1.33 19.84 -16.22
C MET A 71 0.45 21.08 -15.98
N SER A 72 0.25 21.45 -14.71
CA SER A 72 -0.60 22.58 -14.30
C SER A 72 0.13 23.93 -14.16
N GLY A 73 1.45 23.94 -14.26
CA GLY A 73 2.30 25.14 -14.25
C GLY A 73 3.00 25.34 -15.58
#